data_AF-A0A2A5H721-F1
#
_entry.id   AF-A0A2A5H721-F1
#
_cell.length_a   1.000
_cell.length_b   1.000
_cell.length_c   1.000
_cell.angle_alpha   90.00
_cell.angle_beta   90.00
_cell.angle_gamma   90.00
#
_symmetry.space_group_name_H-M   'P 1'
#
loop_
_entity.id
_entity.type
_entity.pdbx_description
1 polymer ?
#
loop_
_entity_poly.entity_id
_entity_poly.type
_entity_poly.pdbx_seq_one_letter_code
_entity_poly.pdbx_strand_id
1 'polypeptide(L)'
;MYTKLGFYIMIQKLLSSFLCSLVLIGMTLPLPARADVKDYEQEEGTLTNLISRNGYEVSFFNTPHLSDNTFTMRIYTPGSISGCARTTGTYVELDTAGDTLKIEVVESEVLLNDKKPLYAHNECTITANQSFFDVLLDRNKLMKSKIEHISIRSREYGDFQTVDVKIKKDTIRLTSTMPREEYNITFWFLPKNTITLQAPNAKNRDDVRDAIRKFGIENGLTPIEDVVKSYEFAHDAHNYLLFEDTEGRFTKELGSLDDRVPVGKITLTKTRYGANGSFEEQYDLKVIAKRTKNTYNNEYIKRLR
;
A
#
# COMPACT_ATOMS: atom_id res chain seq x y z
N MET A 1 17.99 66.79 -17.09
CA MET A 1 17.57 67.09 -15.70
C MET A 1 17.61 65.76 -14.92
N TYR A 2 18.76 65.39 -14.34
CA TYR A 2 19.13 65.58 -12.92
C TYR A 2 18.08 65.00 -11.95
N THR A 3 18.30 64.05 -11.03
CA THR A 3 19.49 63.34 -10.49
C THR A 3 19.04 62.33 -9.40
N LYS A 4 20.00 61.48 -8.93
CA LYS A 4 20.07 60.61 -7.72
C LYS A 4 19.47 59.20 -7.86
N LEU A 5 20.20 58.09 -7.91
CA LEU A 5 21.57 57.68 -7.52
C LEU A 5 21.90 57.84 -6.02
N GLY A 6 22.07 56.70 -5.33
CA GLY A 6 22.86 56.57 -4.10
C GLY A 6 22.14 55.87 -2.95
N PHE A 7 22.31 54.55 -2.80
CA PHE A 7 22.40 53.86 -1.51
C PHE A 7 22.97 52.44 -1.74
N TYR A 8 24.26 52.41 -2.05
CA TYR A 8 25.14 51.24 -1.90
C TYR A 8 26.19 51.67 -0.87
N ILE A 9 26.67 50.72 -0.05
CA ILE A 9 27.81 50.86 0.88
C ILE A 9 27.46 51.40 2.27
N MET A 10 26.87 50.56 3.13
CA MET A 10 27.16 50.55 4.57
C MET A 10 26.49 49.32 5.19
N ILE A 11 27.25 48.25 5.39
CA ILE A 11 27.18 47.21 6.45
C ILE A 11 28.11 46.08 5.96
N GLN A 12 29.40 46.42 5.84
CA GLN A 12 30.49 45.47 5.62
C GLN A 12 31.60 45.69 6.65
N LYS A 13 31.25 46.28 7.80
CA LYS A 13 32.16 46.57 8.92
C LYS A 13 31.40 46.47 10.26
N LEU A 14 30.98 45.25 10.58
CA LEU A 14 30.81 44.78 11.96
C LEU A 14 31.48 43.41 11.99
N LEU A 15 32.79 43.41 12.24
CA LEU A 15 33.32 42.98 13.55
C LEU A 15 33.09 41.47 13.72
N SER A 16 33.91 40.57 13.18
CA SER A 16 35.40 40.51 13.20
C SER A 16 36.02 40.55 14.60
N SER A 17 35.26 40.21 15.63
CA SER A 17 35.75 40.19 17.02
C SER A 17 35.03 39.13 17.85
N PHE A 18 35.17 37.86 17.52
CA PHE A 18 34.96 36.75 18.47
C PHE A 18 35.79 35.53 18.03
N LEU A 19 37.10 35.77 17.93
CA LEU A 19 38.15 34.76 17.96
C LEU A 19 38.87 34.97 19.29
N CYS A 20 39.22 33.87 19.97
CA CYS A 20 39.81 33.77 21.31
C CYS A 20 38.84 33.81 22.50
N SER A 21 38.32 32.63 22.86
CA SER A 21 38.48 32.18 24.25
C SER A 21 38.43 30.66 24.36
N LEU A 22 39.50 30.12 24.96
CA LEU A 22 39.55 28.90 25.76
C LEU A 22 39.45 27.54 25.06
N VAL A 23 40.63 27.15 24.57
CA VAL A 23 41.21 25.83 24.84
C VAL A 23 41.07 25.49 26.33
N LEU A 24 40.32 24.44 26.67
CA LEU A 24 40.58 23.63 27.86
C LEU A 24 39.92 22.24 27.76
N ILE A 25 40.75 21.29 27.34
CA ILE A 25 40.97 19.96 27.94
C ILE A 25 39.70 19.23 28.41
N GLY A 26 39.25 18.32 27.55
CA GLY A 26 38.43 17.16 27.93
C GLY A 26 38.92 15.95 27.15
N MET A 27 40.07 15.40 27.57
CA MET A 27 40.50 14.07 27.17
C MET A 27 39.49 13.06 27.73
N THR A 28 38.46 12.73 26.97
CA THR A 28 37.72 11.49 27.15
C THR A 28 38.22 10.51 26.11
N LEU A 29 38.96 9.53 26.62
CA LEU A 29 39.51 8.35 25.96
C LEU A 29 38.55 7.79 24.89
N PRO A 30 39.06 7.29 23.74
CA PRO A 30 38.29 6.37 22.94
C PRO A 30 38.17 5.09 23.77
N LEU A 31 37.04 4.92 24.45
CA LEU A 31 36.60 3.59 24.82
C LEU A 31 36.41 2.86 23.49
N PRO A 32 37.14 1.77 23.19
CA PRO A 32 36.56 0.79 22.30
C PRO A 32 35.38 0.24 23.10
N ALA A 33 34.20 0.79 22.85
CA ALA A 33 32.99 0.01 23.00
C ALA A 33 33.15 -1.15 22.00
N ARG A 34 33.87 -2.20 22.45
CA ARG A 34 33.48 -3.56 22.16
C ARG A 34 32.07 -3.66 22.71
N ALA A 35 31.12 -3.19 21.90
CA ALA A 35 29.88 -3.92 21.80
C ALA A 35 30.35 -5.34 21.54
N ASP A 36 30.17 -6.16 22.56
CA ASP A 36 30.06 -7.59 22.45
C ASP A 36 28.85 -7.82 21.54
N VAL A 37 29.01 -7.46 20.26
CA VAL A 37 28.42 -8.20 19.17
C VAL A 37 29.00 -9.56 19.46
N LYS A 38 28.20 -10.39 20.11
CA LYS A 38 28.36 -11.82 19.90
C LYS A 38 28.37 -11.91 18.40
N ASP A 39 29.57 -12.06 17.84
CA ASP A 39 29.75 -12.81 16.62
C ASP A 39 28.92 -14.04 16.91
N TYR A 40 27.69 -14.05 16.41
CA TYR A 40 26.99 -15.28 16.21
C TYR A 40 27.97 -15.99 15.30
N GLU A 41 28.79 -16.85 15.89
CA GLU A 41 29.45 -17.93 15.18
C GLU A 41 28.29 -18.60 14.46
N GLN A 42 28.10 -18.15 13.22
CA GLN A 42 27.22 -18.74 12.26
C GLN A 42 27.85 -20.12 12.11
N GLU A 43 27.35 -21.09 12.88
CA GLU A 43 27.72 -22.49 12.71
C GLU A 43 27.69 -22.71 11.21
N GLU A 44 28.82 -23.10 10.63
CA GLU A 44 28.97 -23.52 9.24
C GLU A 44 28.17 -24.81 8.99
N GLY A 45 26.87 -24.78 9.25
CA GLY A 45 25.90 -25.59 8.55
C GLY A 45 25.66 -24.89 7.24
N THR A 46 25.86 -25.59 6.14
CA THR A 46 25.52 -25.12 4.79
C THR A 46 24.04 -24.76 4.73
N LEU A 47 23.74 -23.48 5.00
CA LEU A 47 22.43 -22.86 4.84
C LEU A 47 22.09 -22.91 3.36
N THR A 48 21.33 -23.94 2.97
CA THR A 48 20.91 -24.10 1.57
C THR A 48 19.56 -23.44 1.46
N ASN A 49 19.53 -22.20 0.96
CA ASN A 49 18.26 -21.57 0.59
C ASN A 49 17.59 -22.45 -0.47
N LEU A 50 16.42 -23.00 -0.13
CA LEU A 50 15.69 -23.91 -1.03
C LEU A 50 15.11 -23.20 -2.24
N ILE A 51 14.98 -21.87 -2.19
CA ILE A 51 14.49 -21.08 -3.31
C ILE A 51 15.66 -20.34 -3.95
N SER A 52 15.80 -20.53 -5.27
CA SER A 52 16.69 -19.68 -6.06
C SER A 52 16.21 -18.23 -5.94
N ARG A 53 17.04 -17.36 -5.38
CA ARG A 53 16.75 -15.91 -5.23
C ARG A 53 16.60 -15.17 -6.58
N ASN A 54 16.81 -15.87 -7.70
CA ASN A 54 16.63 -15.39 -9.06
C ASN A 54 15.20 -15.61 -9.57
N GLY A 55 14.35 -16.23 -8.74
CA GLY A 55 13.01 -16.62 -9.13
C GLY A 55 11.94 -15.57 -8.83
N TYR A 56 12.23 -14.42 -8.22
CA TYR A 56 11.15 -13.51 -7.83
C TYR A 56 10.39 -12.97 -9.04
N GLU A 57 9.08 -13.17 -9.00
CA GLU A 57 8.12 -12.57 -9.92
C GLU A 57 7.49 -11.35 -9.26
N VAL A 58 6.97 -10.46 -10.10
CA VAL A 58 6.38 -9.20 -9.64
C VAL A 58 5.02 -9.03 -10.25
N SER A 59 4.05 -8.71 -9.39
CA SER A 59 2.70 -8.36 -9.77
C SER A 59 2.35 -6.98 -9.22
N PHE A 60 1.54 -6.25 -9.97
CA PHE A 60 1.04 -4.94 -9.57
C PHE A 60 -0.47 -4.99 -9.46
N PHE A 61 -1.01 -4.47 -8.35
CA PHE A 61 -2.44 -4.35 -8.17
C PHE A 61 -2.81 -3.10 -7.39
N ASN A 62 -4.03 -2.64 -7.62
CA ASN A 62 -4.60 -1.52 -6.89
C ASN A 62 -4.92 -1.95 -5.45
N THR A 63 -4.52 -1.14 -4.47
CA THR A 63 -4.90 -1.28 -3.05
C THR A 63 -5.70 -0.06 -2.60
N PRO A 64 -6.93 0.12 -3.15
CA PRO A 64 -7.70 1.36 -3.01
C PRO A 64 -8.13 1.66 -1.57
N HIS A 65 -8.06 0.68 -0.66
CA HIS A 65 -8.39 0.86 0.76
C HIS A 65 -7.25 1.50 1.59
N LEU A 66 -6.00 1.48 1.11
CA LEU A 66 -4.84 2.02 1.83
C LEU A 66 -4.67 3.53 1.61
N SER A 67 -4.63 3.96 0.35
CA SER A 67 -4.53 5.37 -0.04
C SER A 67 -4.88 5.58 -1.51
N ASP A 68 -5.36 6.77 -1.80
CA ASP A 68 -5.89 7.21 -3.09
C ASP A 68 -4.84 7.32 -4.21
N ASN A 69 -3.57 7.33 -3.83
CA ASN A 69 -2.44 7.42 -4.75
C ASN A 69 -1.47 6.27 -4.57
N THR A 70 -1.86 5.22 -3.83
CA THR A 70 -1.00 4.05 -3.63
C THR A 70 -1.45 2.85 -4.43
N PHE A 71 -0.48 2.12 -4.93
CA PHE A 71 -0.68 0.78 -5.48
C PHE A 71 0.36 -0.15 -4.87
N THR A 72 0.08 -1.44 -4.91
CA THR A 72 0.97 -2.44 -4.35
C THR A 72 1.73 -3.12 -5.46
N MET A 73 3.04 -3.18 -5.28
CA MET A 73 3.90 -4.09 -6.00
C MET A 73 4.18 -5.29 -5.10
N ARG A 74 3.69 -6.45 -5.48
CA ARG A 74 3.99 -7.71 -4.80
C ARG A 74 5.12 -8.40 -5.50
N ILE A 75 6.19 -8.63 -4.77
CA ILE A 75 7.31 -9.46 -5.21
C ILE A 75 7.13 -10.82 -4.52
N TYR A 76 7.16 -11.91 -5.27
CA TYR A 76 6.86 -13.24 -4.74
C TYR A 76 7.70 -14.31 -5.40
N THR A 77 7.92 -15.42 -4.72
CA THR A 77 8.64 -16.57 -5.29
C THR A 77 7.64 -17.53 -5.95
N PRO A 78 7.77 -17.85 -7.25
CA PRO A 78 7.00 -18.88 -7.90
C PRO A 78 7.43 -20.22 -7.34
N GLY A 79 6.49 -20.92 -6.69
CA GLY A 79 6.72 -22.24 -6.12
C GLY A 79 6.13 -22.37 -4.74
N SER A 80 5.60 -23.57 -4.47
CA SER A 80 5.15 -23.96 -3.13
C SER A 80 6.23 -24.73 -2.41
N ILE A 81 6.60 -24.25 -1.23
CA ILE A 81 7.46 -25.02 -0.34
C ILE A 81 6.60 -26.05 0.37
N SER A 82 6.71 -27.31 -0.02
CA SER A 82 6.09 -28.42 0.70
C SER A 82 7.03 -28.94 1.79
N GLY A 83 6.52 -29.13 3.01
CA GLY A 83 7.26 -29.71 4.14
C GLY A 83 7.42 -28.76 5.32
N CYS A 84 8.20 -29.18 6.33
CA CYS A 84 8.48 -28.38 7.52
C CYS A 84 9.57 -27.34 7.26
N ALA A 85 9.26 -26.38 6.41
CA ALA A 85 10.10 -25.22 6.17
C ALA A 85 9.60 -24.03 6.99
N ARG A 86 10.51 -23.28 7.58
CA ARG A 86 10.28 -21.95 8.12
C ARG A 86 10.87 -20.94 7.15
N THR A 87 10.06 -20.00 6.72
CA THR A 87 10.56 -18.84 5.98
C THR A 87 10.92 -17.73 6.98
N THR A 88 12.15 -17.24 6.96
CA THR A 88 12.47 -15.98 7.64
C THR A 88 11.76 -14.85 6.90
N GLY A 89 11.23 -13.88 7.64
CA GLY A 89 10.46 -12.78 7.06
C GLY A 89 11.35 -11.93 6.16
N THR A 90 10.98 -11.79 4.90
CA THR A 90 11.66 -10.90 3.96
C THR A 90 11.26 -9.46 4.18
N TYR A 91 12.23 -8.57 4.18
CA TYR A 91 12.01 -7.15 4.06
C TYR A 91 12.72 -6.61 2.83
N VAL A 92 12.21 -5.48 2.35
CA VAL A 92 12.81 -4.73 1.26
C VAL A 92 13.36 -3.42 1.76
N GLU A 93 14.49 -3.01 1.22
CA GLU A 93 15.02 -1.66 1.36
C GLU A 93 14.70 -0.86 0.10
N LEU A 94 14.29 0.38 0.30
CA LEU A 94 13.94 1.31 -0.78
C LEU A 94 14.98 2.43 -0.82
N ASP A 95 15.62 2.58 -1.98
CA ASP A 95 16.56 3.68 -2.24
C ASP A 95 16.19 4.37 -3.55
N THR A 96 16.55 5.64 -3.71
CA THR A 96 16.28 6.40 -4.94
C THR A 96 17.59 6.91 -5.52
N ALA A 97 17.88 6.55 -6.76
CA ALA A 97 19.08 6.99 -7.47
C ALA A 97 18.68 7.57 -8.83
N GLY A 98 18.71 8.91 -8.95
CA GLY A 98 18.30 9.59 -10.16
C GLY A 98 16.81 9.39 -10.46
N ASP A 99 16.52 8.86 -11.64
CA ASP A 99 15.17 8.49 -12.13
C ASP A 99 14.77 7.05 -11.74
N THR A 100 15.59 6.36 -10.94
CA THR A 100 15.40 4.96 -10.62
C THR A 100 15.07 4.77 -9.14
N LEU A 101 13.93 4.13 -8.86
CA LEU A 101 13.60 3.60 -7.53
C LEU A 101 14.21 2.20 -7.41
N LYS A 102 15.16 2.03 -6.50
CA LYS A 102 15.80 0.76 -6.19
C LYS A 102 15.07 0.06 -5.07
N ILE A 103 14.73 -1.20 -5.30
CA ILE A 103 14.03 -2.06 -4.34
C ILE A 103 14.93 -3.26 -4.11
N GLU A 104 15.61 -3.26 -2.98
CA GLU A 104 16.53 -4.32 -2.60
C GLU A 104 15.85 -5.34 -1.71
N VAL A 105 15.84 -6.59 -2.16
CA VAL A 105 15.41 -7.74 -1.37
C VAL A 105 16.61 -8.16 -0.51
N VAL A 106 16.54 -7.89 0.80
CA VAL A 106 17.70 -8.09 1.68
C VAL A 106 17.83 -9.57 2.06
N GLU A 107 16.78 -10.20 2.61
CA GLU A 107 16.85 -11.61 3.04
C GLU A 107 15.50 -12.34 2.96
N SER A 108 15.42 -13.46 2.23
CA SER A 108 14.37 -14.48 2.42
C SER A 108 15.08 -15.81 2.57
N GLU A 109 15.08 -16.39 3.76
CA GLU A 109 15.63 -17.72 3.96
C GLU A 109 14.49 -18.71 4.12
N VAL A 110 14.44 -19.72 3.25
CA VAL A 110 13.62 -20.90 3.48
C VAL A 110 14.47 -21.91 4.22
N LEU A 111 14.31 -21.96 5.54
CA LEU A 111 15.04 -22.85 6.42
C LEU A 111 14.26 -24.16 6.58
N LEU A 112 14.91 -25.30 6.40
CA LEU A 112 14.37 -26.57 6.87
C LEU A 112 14.50 -26.61 8.40
N ASN A 113 13.44 -27.03 9.10
CA ASN A 113 13.47 -27.15 10.55
C ASN A 113 14.58 -28.09 11.06
N ASP A 114 15.04 -29.02 10.22
CA ASP A 114 16.07 -29.99 10.56
C ASP A 114 17.21 -30.01 9.51
N LYS A 115 18.46 -30.16 9.98
CA LYS A 115 19.68 -30.33 9.16
C LYS A 115 19.64 -31.57 8.22
N LYS A 116 18.54 -32.35 8.23
CA LYS A 116 18.30 -33.53 7.36
C LYS A 116 16.83 -33.52 6.89
N PRO A 117 16.54 -33.82 5.61
CA PRO A 117 15.16 -33.96 5.15
C PRO A 117 14.52 -35.19 5.80
N LEU A 118 13.72 -34.97 6.85
CA LEU A 118 12.96 -36.01 7.52
C LEU A 118 11.60 -36.17 6.82
N TYR A 119 11.55 -37.01 5.79
CA TYR A 119 10.34 -37.39 5.04
C TYR A 119 9.27 -38.12 5.89
N ALA A 120 9.40 -38.16 7.22
CA ALA A 120 8.61 -39.01 8.12
C ALA A 120 7.73 -38.25 9.13
N HIS A 121 7.64 -36.92 9.08
CA HIS A 121 6.80 -36.17 10.00
C HIS A 121 5.36 -36.03 9.48
N ASN A 122 4.50 -36.96 9.91
CA ASN A 122 3.06 -37.01 9.61
C ASN A 122 2.22 -35.86 10.22
N GLU A 123 2.82 -34.90 10.94
CA GLU A 123 2.11 -33.83 11.67
C GLU A 123 2.51 -32.42 11.21
N CYS A 124 3.20 -32.29 10.08
CA CYS A 124 3.56 -30.96 9.58
C CYS A 124 2.35 -30.29 8.90
N THR A 125 1.79 -29.28 9.56
CA THR A 125 0.76 -28.44 8.93
C THR A 125 1.46 -27.50 7.95
N ILE A 126 1.13 -27.59 6.66
CA ILE A 126 1.67 -26.70 5.62
C ILE A 126 1.13 -25.29 5.90
N THR A 127 1.97 -24.36 6.34
CA THR A 127 1.54 -23.04 6.81
C THR A 127 1.80 -21.89 5.83
N ALA A 128 2.52 -22.10 4.72
CA ALA A 128 2.67 -21.06 3.69
C ALA A 128 2.90 -21.67 2.31
N ASN A 129 2.02 -21.36 1.35
CA ASN A 129 2.13 -21.89 -0.01
C ASN A 129 3.04 -21.05 -0.91
N GLN A 130 3.36 -19.80 -0.59
CA GLN A 130 4.25 -18.92 -1.37
C GLN A 130 4.85 -17.84 -0.46
N SER A 131 6.13 -17.49 -0.64
CA SER A 131 6.74 -16.31 0.00
C SER A 131 6.46 -15.07 -0.85
N PHE A 132 5.87 -14.04 -0.27
CA PHE A 132 5.62 -12.77 -0.95
C PHE A 132 5.82 -11.58 -0.01
N PHE A 133 6.07 -10.41 -0.60
CA PHE A 133 6.18 -9.15 0.11
C PHE A 133 5.56 -8.03 -0.73
N ASP A 134 4.84 -7.15 -0.04
CA ASP A 134 4.07 -6.07 -0.63
C ASP A 134 4.80 -4.75 -0.40
N VAL A 135 5.16 -4.08 -1.50
CA VAL A 135 5.73 -2.74 -1.49
C VAL A 135 4.65 -1.75 -1.87
N LEU A 136 4.32 -0.84 -0.96
CA LEU A 136 3.38 0.24 -1.22
C LEU A 136 4.08 1.39 -1.94
N LEU A 137 3.68 1.62 -3.19
CA LEU A 137 4.24 2.67 -4.03
C LEU A 137 3.25 3.83 -4.13
N ASP A 138 3.72 5.04 -3.84
CA ASP A 138 2.91 6.27 -3.92
C ASP A 138 3.17 7.00 -5.25
N ARG A 139 2.13 7.11 -6.07
CA ARG A 139 2.15 7.79 -7.37
C ARG A 139 2.70 9.22 -7.29
N ASN A 140 2.27 10.01 -6.31
CA ASN A 140 2.71 11.39 -6.20
C ASN A 140 4.19 11.49 -5.83
N LYS A 141 4.68 10.58 -4.98
CA LYS A 141 6.13 10.48 -4.68
C LYS A 141 6.91 10.09 -5.94
N LEU A 142 6.46 9.10 -6.69
CA LEU A 142 7.10 8.71 -7.95
C LEU A 142 7.13 9.87 -8.96
N MET A 143 6.04 10.60 -9.11
CA MET A 143 5.99 11.80 -9.97
C MET A 143 6.92 12.91 -9.50
N LYS A 144 6.89 13.23 -8.20
CA LYS A 144 7.72 14.30 -7.61
C LYS A 144 9.20 14.00 -7.77
N SER A 145 9.59 12.74 -7.59
CA SER A 145 10.97 12.28 -7.75
C SER A 145 11.35 11.99 -9.21
N LYS A 146 10.43 12.18 -10.17
CA LYS A 146 10.63 11.90 -11.60
C LYS A 146 11.16 10.48 -11.85
N ILE A 147 10.58 9.50 -11.17
CA ILE A 147 10.95 8.10 -11.34
C ILE A 147 10.43 7.60 -12.69
N GLU A 148 11.35 7.12 -13.52
CA GLU A 148 11.09 6.49 -14.83
C GLU A 148 11.35 4.99 -14.80
N HIS A 149 12.12 4.50 -13.81
CA HIS A 149 12.45 3.08 -13.68
C HIS A 149 12.31 2.60 -12.23
N ILE A 150 11.90 1.35 -12.05
CA ILE A 150 12.01 0.62 -10.78
C ILE A 150 13.00 -0.52 -11.02
N SER A 151 14.12 -0.52 -10.30
CA SER A 151 15.08 -1.62 -10.33
C SER A 151 14.89 -2.50 -9.10
N ILE A 152 14.70 -3.79 -9.33
CA ILE A 152 14.53 -4.78 -8.27
C ILE A 152 15.79 -5.60 -8.22
N ARG A 153 16.43 -5.56 -7.05
CA ARG A 153 17.78 -6.10 -6.85
C ARG A 153 17.84 -7.02 -5.66
N SER A 154 18.76 -7.96 -5.72
CA SER A 154 19.16 -8.81 -4.60
C SER A 154 20.64 -8.58 -4.32
N ARG A 155 21.03 -8.57 -3.04
CA ARG A 155 22.42 -8.35 -2.64
C ARG A 155 23.40 -9.34 -3.28
N GLU A 156 22.96 -10.58 -3.50
CA GLU A 156 23.78 -11.66 -4.04
C GLU A 156 23.88 -11.66 -5.58
N TYR A 157 22.86 -11.19 -6.28
CA TYR A 157 22.73 -11.36 -7.74
C TYR A 157 22.68 -10.04 -8.51
N GLY A 158 22.59 -8.90 -7.82
CA GLY A 158 22.41 -7.60 -8.45
C GLY A 158 20.97 -7.39 -8.93
N ASP A 159 20.81 -6.57 -9.96
CA ASP A 159 19.52 -6.24 -10.56
C ASP A 159 19.00 -7.45 -11.35
N PHE A 160 17.83 -7.97 -10.99
CA PHE A 160 17.21 -9.11 -11.68
C PHE A 160 15.93 -8.74 -12.43
N GLN A 161 15.32 -7.60 -12.11
CA GLN A 161 14.18 -7.09 -12.86
C GLN A 161 14.21 -5.57 -12.92
N THR A 162 13.83 -5.02 -14.07
CA THR A 162 13.59 -3.59 -14.24
C THR A 162 12.18 -3.37 -14.75
N VAL A 163 11.50 -2.39 -14.19
CA VAL A 163 10.15 -2.01 -14.59
C VAL A 163 10.17 -0.56 -15.04
N ASP A 164 9.84 -0.32 -16.31
CA ASP A 164 9.69 1.03 -16.83
C ASP A 164 8.38 1.63 -16.34
N VAL A 165 8.43 2.86 -15.83
CA VAL A 165 7.32 3.57 -15.23
C VAL A 165 6.96 4.77 -16.11
N LYS A 166 5.73 4.78 -16.64
CA LYS A 166 5.16 5.94 -17.34
C LYS A 166 3.96 6.45 -16.59
N ILE A 167 4.12 7.60 -15.94
CA ILE A 167 3.08 8.20 -15.11
C ILE A 167 2.32 9.26 -15.90
N LYS A 168 1.00 9.11 -15.95
CA LYS A 168 0.04 10.11 -16.41
C LYS A 168 -0.78 10.64 -15.23
N LYS A 169 -1.75 11.52 -15.52
CA LYS A 169 -2.59 12.17 -14.50
C LYS A 169 -3.45 11.17 -13.71
N ASP A 170 -3.92 10.11 -14.36
CA ASP A 170 -4.91 9.16 -13.86
C ASP A 170 -4.45 7.70 -13.98
N THR A 171 -3.32 7.47 -14.63
CA THR A 171 -2.83 6.13 -14.95
C THR A 171 -1.32 6.05 -14.72
N ILE A 172 -0.86 4.92 -14.22
CA ILE A 172 0.55 4.52 -14.28
C ILE A 172 0.62 3.28 -15.16
N ARG A 173 1.43 3.36 -16.21
CA ARG A 173 1.80 2.20 -17.02
C ARG A 173 3.16 1.70 -16.55
N LEU A 174 3.22 0.43 -16.20
CA LEU A 174 4.40 -0.28 -15.73
C LEU A 174 4.73 -1.35 -16.77
N THR A 175 5.96 -1.39 -17.26
CA THR A 175 6.40 -2.39 -18.23
C THR A 175 7.58 -3.16 -17.66
N SER A 176 7.36 -4.41 -17.26
CA SER A 176 8.46 -5.29 -16.88
C SER A 176 9.30 -5.62 -18.11
N THR A 177 10.62 -5.64 -17.98
CA THR A 177 11.51 -5.94 -19.09
C THR A 177 11.64 -7.45 -19.34
N MET A 178 11.50 -8.29 -18.31
CA MET A 178 11.63 -9.75 -18.39
C MET A 178 10.76 -10.47 -17.33
N PRO A 179 9.80 -11.33 -17.74
CA PRO A 179 9.20 -11.36 -19.07
C PRO A 179 8.57 -9.99 -19.39
N ARG A 180 8.42 -9.68 -20.69
CA ARG A 180 7.85 -8.39 -21.09
C ARG A 180 6.35 -8.39 -20.83
N GLU A 181 5.96 -7.77 -19.72
CA GLU A 181 4.56 -7.66 -19.29
C GLU A 181 4.21 -6.20 -19.03
N GLU A 182 2.98 -5.83 -19.36
CA GLU A 182 2.47 -4.47 -19.18
C GLU A 182 1.35 -4.48 -18.16
N TYR A 183 1.52 -3.67 -17.12
CA TYR A 183 0.53 -3.44 -16.08
C TYR A 183 0.04 -2.01 -16.17
N ASN A 184 -1.27 -1.83 -16.17
CA ASN A 184 -1.91 -0.52 -16.21
C ASN A 184 -2.69 -0.30 -14.92
N ILE A 185 -2.19 0.60 -14.08
CA ILE A 185 -2.80 0.97 -12.82
C ILE A 185 -3.59 2.26 -13.02
N THR A 186 -4.91 2.18 -12.87
CA THR A 186 -5.81 3.35 -12.97
C THR A 186 -6.13 3.87 -11.58
N PHE A 187 -5.92 5.16 -11.36
CA PHE A 187 -6.27 5.88 -10.15
C PHE A 187 -7.59 6.60 -10.38
N TRP A 188 -8.65 6.08 -9.76
CA TRP A 188 -9.97 6.68 -9.85
C TRP A 188 -10.10 7.82 -8.84
N PHE A 189 -10.22 9.04 -9.34
CA PHE A 189 -10.55 10.18 -8.51
C PHE A 189 -12.06 10.33 -8.42
N LEU A 190 -12.61 10.10 -7.24
CA LEU A 190 -14.04 10.12 -7.04
C LEU A 190 -14.52 11.57 -6.85
N PRO A 191 -15.75 11.92 -7.27
CA PRO A 191 -16.35 13.21 -6.98
C PRO A 191 -16.26 13.60 -5.49
N LYS A 192 -16.25 14.90 -5.22
CA LYS A 192 -16.15 15.43 -3.84
C LYS A 192 -17.26 14.90 -2.92
N ASN A 193 -18.43 14.64 -3.49
CA ASN A 193 -19.61 14.20 -2.75
C ASN A 193 -19.75 12.67 -2.74
N THR A 194 -18.67 11.92 -3.00
CA THR A 194 -18.75 10.46 -2.92
C THR A 194 -18.83 9.98 -1.48
N ILE A 195 -19.79 9.10 -1.22
CA ILE A 195 -19.98 8.42 0.05
C ILE A 195 -19.85 6.91 -0.14
N THR A 196 -19.47 6.24 0.93
CA THR A 196 -19.53 4.78 1.04
C THR A 196 -20.74 4.42 1.87
N LEU A 197 -21.67 3.66 1.31
CA LEU A 197 -22.69 2.97 2.07
C LEU A 197 -22.19 1.59 2.44
N GLN A 198 -22.28 1.24 3.72
CA GLN A 198 -21.82 -0.05 4.20
C GLN A 198 -22.76 -0.66 5.24
N ALA A 199 -22.83 -1.99 5.22
CA ALA A 199 -23.54 -2.82 6.20
C ALA A 199 -22.49 -3.57 7.05
N PRO A 200 -21.94 -2.97 8.12
CA PRO A 200 -20.77 -3.50 8.83
C PRO A 200 -20.99 -4.89 9.44
N ASN A 201 -22.23 -5.23 9.80
CA ASN A 201 -22.58 -6.51 10.42
C ASN A 201 -22.96 -7.60 9.39
N ALA A 202 -22.85 -7.30 8.10
CA ALA A 202 -23.10 -8.27 7.04
C ALA A 202 -22.04 -9.36 7.04
N LYS A 203 -22.46 -10.62 6.95
CA LYS A 203 -21.56 -11.72 6.59
C LYS A 203 -21.30 -11.65 5.08
N ASN A 204 -20.09 -12.00 4.66
CA ASN A 204 -19.66 -11.95 3.27
C ASN A 204 -20.63 -12.73 2.36
N ARG A 205 -21.50 -12.01 1.64
CA ARG A 205 -22.53 -12.53 0.73
C ARG A 205 -22.86 -11.50 -0.35
N ASP A 206 -23.08 -11.95 -1.58
CA ASP A 206 -23.37 -11.06 -2.72
C ASP A 206 -24.73 -10.36 -2.62
N ASP A 207 -25.71 -10.98 -1.93
CA ASP A 207 -27.06 -10.44 -1.69
C ASP A 207 -27.04 -9.09 -0.94
N VAL A 208 -26.05 -8.89 -0.06
CA VAL A 208 -25.85 -7.65 0.69
C VAL A 208 -25.53 -6.50 -0.24
N ARG A 209 -24.65 -6.72 -1.21
CA ARG A 209 -24.19 -5.66 -2.13
C ARG A 209 -25.34 -5.14 -2.98
N ASP A 210 -26.14 -6.04 -3.54
CA ASP A 210 -27.30 -5.66 -4.36
C ASP A 210 -28.36 -4.92 -3.53
N ALA A 211 -28.56 -5.33 -2.27
CA ALA A 211 -29.45 -4.63 -1.35
C ALA A 211 -28.93 -3.23 -0.98
N ILE A 212 -27.62 -3.05 -0.76
CA ILE A 212 -27.01 -1.72 -0.57
C ILE A 212 -27.18 -0.87 -1.84
N ARG A 213 -26.96 -1.45 -3.03
CA ARG A 213 -27.13 -0.76 -4.32
C ARG A 213 -28.54 -0.22 -4.45
N LYS A 214 -29.54 -1.09 -4.27
CA LYS A 214 -30.95 -0.74 -4.34
C LYS A 214 -31.30 0.35 -3.32
N PHE A 215 -30.88 0.19 -2.07
CA PHE A 215 -31.10 1.20 -1.03
C PHE A 215 -30.51 2.56 -1.41
N GLY A 216 -29.29 2.60 -1.96
CA GLY A 216 -28.67 3.85 -2.38
C GLY A 216 -29.45 4.56 -3.48
N ILE A 217 -29.84 3.83 -4.53
CA ILE A 217 -30.63 4.36 -5.65
C ILE A 217 -31.99 4.89 -5.17
N GLU A 218 -32.68 4.14 -4.30
CA GLU A 218 -33.97 4.57 -3.72
C GLU A 218 -33.85 5.84 -2.87
N ASN A 219 -32.67 6.13 -2.33
CA ASN A 219 -32.37 7.35 -1.58
C ASN A 219 -31.80 8.48 -2.45
N GLY A 220 -31.84 8.35 -3.78
CA GLY A 220 -31.41 9.38 -4.73
C GLY A 220 -29.89 9.44 -4.95
N LEU A 221 -29.16 8.39 -4.58
CA LEU A 221 -27.73 8.30 -4.82
C LEU A 221 -27.44 7.66 -6.17
N THR A 222 -26.36 8.10 -6.81
CA THR A 222 -25.91 7.51 -8.09
C THR A 222 -24.74 6.54 -7.82
N PRO A 223 -24.82 5.26 -8.23
CA PRO A 223 -23.69 4.34 -8.10
C PRO A 223 -22.43 4.90 -8.76
N ILE A 224 -21.27 4.74 -8.12
CA ILE A 224 -20.04 5.40 -8.58
C ILE A 224 -19.58 4.93 -9.96
N GLU A 225 -19.90 3.69 -10.33
CA GLU A 225 -19.61 3.07 -11.63
C GLU A 225 -20.31 3.76 -12.79
N ASP A 226 -21.44 4.43 -12.53
CA ASP A 226 -22.18 5.20 -13.54
C ASP A 226 -21.58 6.61 -13.72
N VAL A 227 -20.79 7.08 -12.75
CA VAL A 227 -20.19 8.42 -12.71
C VAL A 227 -18.72 8.39 -13.15
N VAL A 228 -17.96 7.40 -12.66
CA VAL A 228 -16.54 7.24 -12.92
C VAL A 228 -16.33 6.08 -13.89
N LYS A 229 -16.06 6.43 -15.15
CA LYS A 229 -15.84 5.43 -16.21
C LYS A 229 -14.71 4.47 -15.84
N SER A 230 -14.93 3.18 -16.09
CA SER A 230 -13.98 2.10 -15.81
C SER A 230 -13.64 1.94 -14.32
N TYR A 231 -14.49 2.44 -13.40
CA TYR A 231 -14.37 2.12 -11.98
C TYR A 231 -14.65 0.64 -11.75
N GLU A 232 -13.73 -0.03 -11.06
CA GLU A 232 -13.87 -1.43 -10.68
C GLU A 232 -13.95 -1.55 -9.16
N PHE A 233 -14.94 -2.31 -8.69
CA PHE A 233 -15.06 -2.62 -7.27
C PHE A 233 -13.95 -3.58 -6.86
N ALA A 234 -13.38 -3.36 -5.67
CA ALA A 234 -12.49 -4.34 -5.08
C ALA A 234 -13.23 -5.66 -4.91
N HIS A 235 -12.58 -6.78 -5.25
CA HIS A 235 -13.21 -8.10 -5.21
C HIS A 235 -13.70 -8.50 -3.80
N ASP A 236 -13.15 -7.89 -2.76
CA ASP A 236 -13.52 -8.07 -1.35
C ASP A 236 -14.64 -7.12 -0.87
N ALA A 237 -15.15 -6.24 -1.74
CA ALA A 237 -16.18 -5.25 -1.43
C ALA A 237 -17.59 -5.88 -1.38
N HIS A 238 -17.81 -6.77 -0.41
CA HIS A 238 -19.09 -7.49 -0.27
C HIS A 238 -20.11 -6.76 0.61
N ASN A 239 -19.64 -5.92 1.54
CA ASN A 239 -20.48 -5.24 2.53
C ASN A 239 -20.49 -3.71 2.38
N TYR A 240 -19.93 -3.18 1.29
CA TYR A 240 -19.94 -1.75 1.00
C TYR A 240 -20.00 -1.45 -0.49
N LEU A 241 -20.55 -0.28 -0.81
CA LEU A 241 -20.59 0.31 -2.16
C LEU A 241 -20.36 1.81 -2.08
N LEU A 242 -19.86 2.38 -3.17
CA LEU A 242 -19.61 3.81 -3.29
C LEU A 242 -20.68 4.44 -4.18
N PHE A 243 -21.10 5.65 -3.82
CA PHE A 243 -22.10 6.42 -4.54
C PHE A 243 -21.72 7.89 -4.58
N GLU A 244 -22.14 8.60 -5.61
CA GLU A 244 -22.19 10.05 -5.63
C GLU A 244 -23.50 10.56 -5.00
N ASP A 245 -23.35 11.40 -3.97
CA ASP A 245 -24.44 12.15 -3.34
C ASP A 245 -24.60 13.51 -4.05
N THR A 246 -25.31 13.49 -5.18
CA THR A 246 -25.48 14.64 -6.09
C THR A 246 -26.14 15.83 -5.40
N GLU A 247 -27.10 15.59 -4.50
CA GLU A 247 -27.82 16.63 -3.75
C GLU A 247 -27.14 17.02 -2.42
N GLY A 248 -26.09 16.28 -2.04
CA GLY A 248 -25.36 16.50 -0.81
C GLY A 248 -26.19 16.25 0.45
N ARG A 249 -27.14 15.30 0.42
CA ARG A 249 -28.04 15.01 1.56
C ARG A 249 -27.27 14.39 2.73
N PHE A 250 -26.39 13.44 2.44
CA PHE A 250 -25.64 12.69 3.45
C PHE A 250 -24.27 13.31 3.71
N THR A 251 -23.64 13.85 2.68
CA THR A 251 -22.29 14.44 2.77
C THR A 251 -22.21 15.66 3.68
N LYS A 252 -23.32 16.39 3.88
CA LYS A 252 -23.41 17.52 4.82
C LYS A 252 -23.24 17.11 6.28
N GLU A 253 -23.68 15.90 6.63
CA GLU A 253 -23.60 15.36 8.00
C GLU A 253 -22.26 14.68 8.29
N LEU A 254 -21.48 14.40 7.24
CA LEU A 254 -20.15 13.82 7.34
C LEU A 254 -19.12 14.96 7.30
N GLY A 255 -18.77 15.54 8.44
CA GLY A 255 -17.76 16.61 8.54
C GLY A 255 -16.32 16.12 8.41
N SER A 256 -16.05 14.86 8.80
CA SER A 256 -14.73 14.24 8.81
C SER A 256 -14.70 12.88 8.06
N LEU A 257 -13.51 12.36 7.79
CA LEU A 257 -13.32 11.01 7.23
C LEU A 257 -13.69 9.89 8.21
N ASP A 258 -13.73 10.19 9.51
CA ASP A 258 -14.03 9.23 10.58
C ASP A 258 -15.53 9.20 10.93
N ASP A 259 -16.30 10.15 10.42
CA ASP A 259 -17.72 10.25 10.70
C ASP A 259 -18.50 9.07 10.11
N ARG A 260 -19.38 8.51 10.95
CA ARG A 260 -20.25 7.37 10.62
C ARG A 260 -21.69 7.80 10.89
N VAL A 261 -22.50 7.92 9.85
CA VAL A 261 -23.90 8.31 10.00
C VAL A 261 -24.80 7.12 9.68
N PRO A 262 -25.64 6.65 10.62
CA PRO A 262 -26.73 5.73 10.30
C PRO A 262 -27.70 6.34 9.30
N VAL A 263 -27.86 5.72 8.13
CA VAL A 263 -28.75 6.25 7.08
C VAL A 263 -30.00 5.41 6.86
N GLY A 264 -30.03 4.19 7.38
CA GLY A 264 -31.19 3.33 7.29
C GLY A 264 -30.89 1.87 7.56
N LYS A 265 -31.70 1.00 6.96
CA LYS A 265 -31.56 -0.45 7.05
C LYS A 265 -31.94 -1.11 5.72
N ILE A 266 -31.34 -2.25 5.46
CA ILE A 266 -31.72 -3.18 4.38
C ILE A 266 -32.24 -4.47 5.00
N THR A 267 -33.26 -5.06 4.38
CA THR A 267 -33.83 -6.34 4.82
C THR A 267 -33.38 -7.44 3.87
N LEU A 268 -32.81 -8.50 4.42
CA LEU A 268 -32.32 -9.67 3.68
C LEU A 268 -33.01 -10.93 4.18
N THR A 269 -32.95 -12.01 3.40
CA THR A 269 -33.43 -13.33 3.79
C THR A 269 -32.28 -14.30 4.03
N LYS A 270 -32.42 -15.13 5.07
CA LYS A 270 -31.51 -16.22 5.40
C LYS A 270 -32.31 -17.51 5.47
N THR A 271 -31.85 -18.54 4.79
CA THR A 271 -32.36 -19.89 4.97
C THR A 271 -31.90 -20.43 6.34
N ARG A 272 -32.85 -20.85 7.16
CA ARG A 272 -32.60 -21.64 8.38
C ARG A 272 -33.16 -23.04 8.21
N TYR A 273 -32.56 -24.00 8.90
CA TYR A 273 -33.01 -25.39 8.94
C TYR A 273 -33.59 -25.67 10.32
N GLY A 274 -34.84 -26.12 10.35
CA GLY A 274 -35.54 -26.54 11.58
C GLY A 274 -36.09 -27.95 11.46
N ALA A 275 -36.79 -28.39 12.51
CA ALA A 275 -37.40 -29.73 12.57
C ALA A 275 -38.39 -30.02 11.43
N ASN A 276 -38.98 -28.97 10.82
CA ASN A 276 -39.96 -29.06 9.74
C ASN A 276 -39.35 -28.78 8.34
N GLY A 277 -38.03 -28.78 8.19
CA GLY A 277 -37.34 -28.45 6.93
C GLY A 277 -36.74 -27.05 6.91
N SER A 278 -36.32 -26.60 5.72
CA SER A 278 -35.79 -25.25 5.52
C SER A 278 -36.90 -24.20 5.48
N PHE A 279 -36.64 -23.02 6.04
CA PHE A 279 -37.51 -21.86 5.92
C PHE A 279 -36.67 -20.58 5.77
N GLU A 280 -37.25 -19.55 5.18
CA GLU A 280 -36.61 -18.25 5.04
C GLU A 280 -36.96 -17.34 6.22
N GLU A 281 -35.93 -16.78 6.86
CA GLU A 281 -36.07 -15.80 7.92
C GLU A 281 -35.56 -14.45 7.40
N GLN A 282 -36.38 -13.40 7.54
CA GLN A 282 -35.95 -12.04 7.27
C GLN A 282 -35.15 -11.48 8.42
N TYR A 283 -34.10 -10.72 8.11
CA TYR A 283 -33.33 -9.98 9.10
C TYR A 283 -32.90 -8.63 8.53
N ASP A 284 -32.78 -7.65 9.43
CA ASP A 284 -32.40 -6.29 9.09
C ASP A 284 -30.91 -6.06 9.34
N LEU A 285 -30.26 -5.40 8.40
CA LEU A 285 -28.91 -4.88 8.55
C LEU A 285 -28.93 -3.36 8.53
N LYS A 286 -28.27 -2.75 9.52
CA LYS A 286 -28.06 -1.31 9.57
C LYS A 286 -27.12 -0.87 8.44
N VAL A 287 -27.53 0.14 7.68
CA VAL A 287 -26.70 0.82 6.69
C VAL A 287 -26.13 2.09 7.30
N ILE A 288 -24.83 2.28 7.15
CA ILE A 288 -24.15 3.50 7.56
C ILE A 288 -23.46 4.15 6.36
N ALA A 289 -23.55 5.47 6.27
CA ALA A 289 -22.80 6.29 5.33
C ALA A 289 -21.50 6.76 5.95
N LYS A 290 -20.47 6.86 5.10
CA LYS A 290 -19.13 7.36 5.43
C LYS A 290 -18.58 8.17 4.26
N ARG A 291 -17.66 9.09 4.51
CA ARG A 291 -16.83 9.63 3.42
C ARG A 291 -15.85 8.57 2.94
N THR A 292 -15.65 8.52 1.63
CA THR A 292 -14.51 7.80 1.06
C THR A 292 -13.25 8.68 1.16
N LYS A 293 -12.09 8.04 1.36
CA LYS A 293 -10.81 8.76 1.34
C LYS A 293 -10.54 9.36 -0.06
N ASN A 294 -10.95 8.61 -1.09
CA ASN A 294 -10.74 8.82 -2.52
C ASN A 294 -11.49 9.99 -3.20
N THR A 295 -11.77 11.09 -2.48
CA THR A 295 -12.52 12.24 -3.05
C THR A 295 -11.61 13.33 -3.62
N TYR A 296 -12.03 13.94 -4.73
CA TYR A 296 -11.44 15.16 -5.30
C TYR A 296 -11.51 16.31 -4.27
N ASN A 297 -10.45 16.51 -3.49
CA ASN A 297 -10.35 17.64 -2.57
C ASN A 297 -9.51 18.79 -3.17
N ASN A 298 -9.82 20.03 -2.81
CA ASN A 298 -9.12 21.23 -3.28
C ASN A 298 -7.61 21.23 -2.93
N GLU A 299 -7.20 20.56 -1.86
CA GLU A 299 -5.77 20.36 -1.58
C GLU A 299 -5.09 19.48 -2.64
N TYR A 300 -5.81 18.53 -3.23
CA TYR A 300 -5.29 17.66 -4.28
C TYR A 300 -5.11 18.42 -5.61
N ILE A 301 -6.06 19.29 -5.96
CA ILE A 301 -5.94 20.18 -7.14
C ILE A 301 -4.70 21.08 -7.04
N LYS A 302 -4.38 21.58 -5.83
CA LYS A 302 -3.16 22.38 -5.60
C LYS A 302 -1.87 21.56 -5.73
N ARG A 303 -1.91 20.24 -5.54
CA ARG A 303 -0.73 19.35 -5.70
C ARG A 303 -0.51 18.88 -7.15
N LEU A 304 -1.54 18.98 -7.99
CA LEU A 304 -1.51 18.61 -9.41
C LEU A 304 -1.14 19.76 -10.36
N ARG A 305 -1.13 21.00 -9.87
CA ARG A 305 -0.69 22.20 -10.61
C ARG A 305 0.73 22.56 -10.21
#